data_AF-A0A2N2PPQ4-F1
#
_entry.id   AF-A0A2N2PPQ4-F1
#
_cell.length_a   1.000
_cell.length_b   1.000
_cell.length_c   1.000
_cell.angle_alpha   90.00
_cell.angle_beta   90.00
_cell.angle_gamma   90.00
#
_symmetry.space_group_name_H-M   'P 1'
#
loop_
_entity.id
_entity.type
_entity.pdbx_description
1 polymer ?
#
loop_
_entity_poly.entity_id
_entity_poly.type
_entity_poly.pdbx_seq_one_letter_code
_entity_poly.pdbx_strand_id
1 'polypeptide(L)'
;MCKLRTENGQSMVEFGLILPLLILILAGMVDLGGGIRDYIVTTNAVQVGARYGSFNPSDSAGIQARIQNSASGTSMTITSVTVSYPNGNASGNPIMVQVTYQVSTILGSILGISGITLHSAVQDVIF
;
A
#
# COMPACT_ATOMS: atom_id res chain seq x y z
N MET A 1 19.93 -59.65 14.71
CA MET A 1 19.34 -58.32 14.97
C MET A 1 18.66 -57.82 13.69
N CYS A 2 17.34 -57.68 13.67
CA CYS A 2 16.65 -57.04 12.54
C CYS A 2 16.26 -55.62 12.96
N LYS A 3 16.92 -54.62 12.38
CA LYS A 3 16.62 -53.20 12.59
C LYS A 3 15.49 -52.84 11.62
N LEU A 4 14.25 -52.79 12.11
CA LEU A 4 13.15 -52.17 11.39
C LEU A 4 13.41 -50.67 11.37
N ARG A 5 14.05 -50.20 10.29
CA ARG A 5 14.32 -48.78 10.07
C ARG A 5 13.04 -48.17 9.51
N THR A 6 12.34 -47.42 10.35
CA THR A 6 11.11 -46.73 9.99
C THR A 6 11.44 -45.53 9.09
N GLU A 7 11.46 -45.74 7.77
CA GLU A 7 11.74 -44.68 6.77
C GLU A 7 10.54 -43.73 6.59
N ASN A 8 9.36 -44.12 7.05
CA ASN A 8 8.11 -43.35 6.89
C ASN A 8 8.08 -42.02 7.68
N GLY A 9 8.86 -41.89 8.76
CA GLY A 9 8.92 -40.66 9.56
C GLY A 9 9.91 -39.63 9.02
N GLN A 10 10.92 -40.07 8.27
CA GLN A 10 11.98 -39.20 7.76
C GLN A 10 11.45 -38.23 6.70
N SER A 11 10.58 -38.72 5.80
CA SER A 11 10.01 -37.91 4.73
C SER A 11 9.09 -36.80 5.25
N MET A 12 8.39 -37.02 6.37
CA MET A 12 7.55 -35.97 7.00
C MET A 12 8.40 -34.86 7.63
N VAL A 13 9.53 -35.22 8.24
CA VAL A 13 10.46 -34.25 8.86
C VAL A 13 11.16 -33.42 7.78
N GLU A 14 11.56 -34.05 6.68
CA GLU A 14 12.22 -33.39 5.55
C GLU A 14 11.27 -32.39 4.85
N PHE A 15 10.00 -32.77 4.68
CA PHE A 15 8.97 -31.84 4.17
C PHE A 15 8.69 -30.69 5.15
N GLY A 16 8.64 -30.99 6.45
CA GLY A 16 8.43 -29.98 7.50
C GLY A 16 9.52 -28.90 7.55
N LEU A 17 10.75 -29.22 7.11
CA LEU A 17 11.85 -28.25 7.03
C LEU A 17 11.76 -27.35 5.79
N ILE A 18 11.21 -27.84 4.68
CA ILE A 18 11.07 -27.09 3.42
C ILE A 18 9.83 -26.19 3.46
N LEU A 19 8.77 -26.63 4.12
CA LEU A 19 7.49 -25.92 4.24
C LEU A 19 7.60 -24.47 4.74
N PRO A 20 8.37 -24.11 5.80
CA PRO A 20 8.52 -22.72 6.23
C PRO A 20 9.23 -21.84 5.18
N LEU A 21 10.19 -22.40 4.44
CA LEU A 21 10.85 -21.68 3.34
C LEU A 21 9.87 -21.40 2.21
N LEU A 22 9.01 -22.37 1.88
CA LEU A 22 7.98 -22.22 0.86
C LEU A 22 6.94 -21.17 1.25
N ILE A 23 6.52 -21.13 2.52
CA ILE A 23 5.60 -20.10 3.05
C ILE A 23 6.22 -18.70 2.94
N LEU A 24 7.50 -18.53 3.27
CA LEU A 24 8.19 -17.24 3.14
C LEU A 24 8.23 -16.75 1.70
N ILE A 25 8.53 -17.64 0.75
CA ILE A 25 8.56 -17.28 -0.68
C ILE A 25 7.17 -16.88 -1.17
N LEU A 26 6.13 -17.65 -0.84
CA LEU A 26 4.76 -17.33 -1.20
C LEU A 26 4.27 -16.03 -0.57
N ALA A 27 4.57 -15.80 0.71
CA ALA A 27 4.25 -14.55 1.40
C ALA A 27 4.93 -13.36 0.71
N GLY A 28 6.21 -13.48 0.35
CA GLY A 28 6.92 -12.45 -0.40
C GLY A 28 6.30 -12.16 -1.78
N MET A 29 5.85 -13.18 -2.50
CA MET A 29 5.16 -13.00 -3.79
C MET A 29 3.83 -12.25 -3.63
N VAL A 30 3.05 -12.58 -2.60
CA VAL A 30 1.77 -11.88 -2.33
C VAL A 30 2.03 -10.42 -1.95
N ASP A 31 3.03 -10.14 -1.12
CA ASP A 31 3.39 -8.78 -0.73
C ASP A 31 3.87 -7.92 -1.89
N LEU A 32 4.67 -8.48 -2.80
CA LEU A 32 5.08 -7.77 -4.01
C LEU A 32 3.88 -7.46 -4.91
N GLY A 33 2.96 -8.42 -5.06
CA GLY A 33 1.72 -8.23 -5.82
C GLY A 33 0.81 -7.17 -5.21
N GLY A 34 0.67 -7.17 -3.87
CA GLY A 34 -0.07 -6.16 -3.11
C GLY A 34 0.56 -4.77 -3.24
N GLY A 35 1.87 -4.66 -3.00
CA GLY A 35 2.61 -3.39 -3.04
C GLY A 35 2.53 -2.68 -4.39
N ILE A 36 2.58 -3.41 -5.51
CA ILE A 36 2.41 -2.80 -6.85
C ILE A 36 0.99 -2.26 -7.04
N ARG A 37 -0.04 -3.03 -6.63
CA ARG A 37 -1.45 -2.58 -6.72
C ARG A 37 -1.67 -1.33 -5.89
N ASP A 38 -1.15 -1.33 -4.67
CA ASP A 38 -1.21 -0.26 -3.70
C ASP A 38 -0.58 1.04 -4.22
N TYR A 39 0.59 0.93 -4.86
CA TYR A 39 1.26 2.06 -5.51
C TYR A 39 0.41 2.66 -6.66
N ILE A 40 -0.14 1.82 -7.52
CA ILE A 40 -0.96 2.25 -8.66
C ILE A 40 -2.25 2.91 -8.17
N VAL A 41 -2.94 2.30 -7.20
CA VAL A 41 -4.19 2.82 -6.64
C VAL A 41 -3.95 4.17 -5.96
N THR A 42 -2.89 4.30 -5.16
CA THR A 42 -2.58 5.56 -4.50
C THR A 42 -2.30 6.67 -5.50
N THR A 43 -1.47 6.40 -6.51
CA THR A 43 -1.13 7.40 -7.54
C THR A 43 -2.37 7.88 -8.28
N ASN A 44 -3.26 6.96 -8.67
CA ASN A 44 -4.54 7.30 -9.29
C ASN A 44 -5.44 8.11 -8.34
N ALA A 45 -5.52 7.71 -7.07
CA ALA A 45 -6.32 8.42 -6.07
C ALA A 45 -5.86 9.87 -5.88
N VAL A 46 -4.54 10.10 -5.79
CA VAL A 46 -3.99 11.46 -5.67
C VAL A 46 -4.31 12.30 -6.91
N GLN A 47 -4.19 11.74 -8.12
CA GLN A 47 -4.54 12.45 -9.36
C GLN A 47 -6.03 12.83 -9.44
N VAL A 48 -6.93 11.91 -9.04
CA VAL A 48 -8.37 12.19 -8.96
C VAL A 48 -8.65 13.31 -7.96
N GLY A 49 -7.98 13.29 -6.80
CA GLY A 49 -8.06 14.35 -5.80
C GLY A 49 -7.55 15.70 -6.31
N ALA A 50 -6.40 15.71 -6.98
CA ALA A 50 -5.78 16.91 -7.53
C ALA A 50 -6.65 17.55 -8.63
N ARG A 51 -7.18 16.74 -9.55
CA ARG A 51 -8.11 17.19 -10.59
C ARG A 51 -9.40 17.76 -10.01
N TYR A 52 -9.96 17.12 -8.98
CA TYR A 52 -11.14 17.65 -8.30
C TYR A 52 -10.83 18.97 -7.59
N GLY A 53 -9.69 19.04 -6.89
CA GLY A 53 -9.23 20.23 -6.19
C GLY A 53 -8.84 21.38 -7.11
N SER A 54 -8.48 21.11 -8.36
CA SER A 54 -8.33 22.15 -9.37
C SER A 54 -9.64 22.88 -9.65
N PHE A 55 -10.77 22.18 -9.71
CA PHE A 55 -12.07 22.82 -9.96
C PHE A 55 -12.73 23.36 -8.68
N ASN A 56 -12.43 22.74 -7.54
CA ASN A 56 -13.02 23.09 -6.26
C ASN A 56 -11.92 23.31 -5.20
N PRO A 57 -11.09 24.36 -5.33
CA PRO A 57 -9.91 24.54 -4.51
C PRO A 57 -10.23 24.83 -3.04
N SER A 58 -11.45 25.21 -2.69
CA SER A 58 -11.88 25.42 -1.30
C SER A 58 -12.49 24.18 -0.63
N ASP A 59 -12.81 23.13 -1.39
CA ASP A 59 -13.47 21.92 -0.90
C ASP A 59 -12.48 20.82 -0.51
N SER A 60 -11.68 21.09 0.52
CA SER A 60 -10.69 20.13 1.04
C SER A 60 -11.31 18.82 1.52
N ALA A 61 -12.54 18.87 2.05
CA ALA A 61 -13.29 17.69 2.46
C ALA A 61 -13.68 16.81 1.27
N GLY A 62 -14.17 17.41 0.17
CA GLY A 62 -14.46 16.69 -1.07
C GLY A 62 -13.23 16.08 -1.73
N ILE A 63 -12.09 16.78 -1.70
CA ILE A 63 -10.79 16.25 -2.17
C ILE A 63 -10.41 15.00 -1.37
N GLN A 64 -10.47 15.07 -0.04
CA GLN A 64 -10.17 13.91 0.82
C GLN A 64 -11.13 12.74 0.58
N ALA A 65 -12.43 13.01 0.47
CA ALA A 65 -13.43 11.97 0.21
C ALA A 65 -13.20 11.28 -1.15
N ARG A 66 -12.81 12.02 -2.19
CA ARG A 66 -12.49 11.48 -3.52
C ARG A 66 -11.25 10.58 -3.47
N ILE A 67 -10.21 11.00 -2.76
CA ILE A 67 -8.98 10.21 -2.56
C ILE A 67 -9.29 8.93 -1.80
N GLN A 68 -10.04 9.02 -0.69
CA GLN A 68 -10.43 7.87 0.12
C GLN A 68 -11.30 6.87 -0.65
N ASN A 69 -12.28 7.36 -1.43
CA ASN A 69 -13.11 6.48 -2.27
C ASN A 69 -12.28 5.79 -3.35
N SER A 70 -11.34 6.51 -3.97
CA SER A 70 -10.47 5.94 -5.01
C SER A 70 -9.47 4.91 -4.46
N ALA A 71 -9.12 5.01 -3.18
CA ALA A 71 -8.25 4.07 -2.47
C ALA A 71 -9.02 2.92 -1.78
N SER A 72 -10.36 2.92 -1.83
CA SER A 72 -11.19 1.91 -1.18
C SER A 72 -10.92 0.51 -1.75
N GLY A 73 -10.73 -0.49 -0.88
CA GLY A 73 -10.43 -1.87 -1.27
C GLY A 73 -8.95 -2.22 -1.38
N THR A 74 -8.05 -1.36 -0.92
CA THR A 74 -6.62 -1.68 -0.76
C THR A 74 -6.31 -2.18 0.65
N SER A 75 -5.19 -2.91 0.81
CA SER A 75 -4.69 -3.34 2.13
C SER A 75 -3.96 -2.22 2.89
N MET A 76 -4.06 -0.98 2.40
CA MET A 76 -3.39 0.18 2.96
C MET A 76 -4.30 0.99 3.87
N THR A 77 -3.72 1.57 4.90
CA THR A 77 -4.39 2.56 5.74
C THR A 77 -3.88 3.95 5.37
N ILE A 78 -4.74 4.80 4.81
CA ILE A 78 -4.43 6.22 4.61
C ILE A 78 -4.31 6.86 5.99
N THR A 79 -3.13 7.39 6.31
CA THR A 79 -2.85 8.01 7.61
C THR A 79 -3.07 9.52 7.56
N SER A 80 -2.74 10.16 6.44
CA SER A 80 -3.00 11.59 6.25
C SER A 80 -3.13 11.97 4.79
N VAL A 81 -3.97 12.95 4.52
CA VAL A 81 -4.10 13.62 3.22
C VAL A 81 -3.90 15.11 3.45
N THR A 82 -2.85 15.67 2.86
CA THR A 82 -2.51 17.08 2.97
C THR A 82 -2.68 17.75 1.62
N VAL A 83 -3.51 18.79 1.58
CA VAL A 83 -3.68 19.65 0.42
C VAL A 83 -3.03 20.98 0.74
N SER A 84 -2.12 21.45 -0.11
CA SER A 84 -1.44 22.74 0.07
C SER A 84 -1.48 23.59 -1.21
N TYR A 85 -1.50 24.90 -1.00
CA TYR A 85 -1.60 25.91 -2.05
C TYR A 85 -0.36 26.81 -1.96
N PRO A 86 0.78 26.42 -2.55
CA PRO A 86 2.03 27.15 -2.39
C PRO A 86 1.96 28.62 -2.88
N ASN A 87 1.03 28.92 -3.80
CA ASN A 87 0.86 30.26 -4.36
C ASN A 87 -0.53 30.88 -4.03
N GLY A 88 -1.33 30.24 -3.17
CA GLY A 88 -2.72 30.62 -2.89
C GLY A 88 -3.75 29.88 -3.75
N ASN A 89 -5.04 29.98 -3.41
CA ASN A 89 -6.13 29.16 -3.99
C ASN A 89 -6.82 29.78 -5.22
N ALA A 90 -6.16 30.68 -5.94
CA ALA A 90 -6.70 31.32 -7.14
C ALA A 90 -6.47 30.46 -8.40
N SER A 91 -7.35 30.60 -9.41
CA SER A 91 -7.14 30.02 -10.74
C SER A 91 -5.79 30.41 -11.32
N GLY A 92 -5.08 29.44 -11.88
CA GLY A 92 -3.73 29.57 -12.42
C GLY A 92 -2.61 29.20 -11.45
N ASN A 93 -2.90 29.02 -10.15
CA ASN A 93 -1.89 28.61 -9.17
C ASN A 93 -1.78 27.07 -9.06
N PRO A 94 -0.61 26.52 -8.70
CA PRO A 94 -0.46 25.09 -8.45
C PRO A 94 -1.18 24.65 -7.15
N ILE A 95 -1.82 23.48 -7.20
CA ILE A 95 -2.34 22.72 -6.05
C ILE A 95 -1.44 21.51 -5.81
N MET A 96 -1.04 21.28 -4.57
CA MET A 96 -0.26 20.11 -4.18
C MET A 96 -1.09 19.21 -3.28
N VAL A 97 -1.23 17.94 -3.67
CA VAL A 97 -1.93 16.92 -2.89
C VAL A 97 -0.92 15.84 -2.49
N GLN A 98 -0.77 15.66 -1.19
CA GLN A 98 0.09 14.66 -0.60
C GLN A 98 -0.74 13.65 0.19
N VAL A 99 -0.45 12.37 0.02
CA VAL A 99 -1.10 11.26 0.71
C VAL A 99 -0.04 10.41 1.39
N THR A 100 -0.18 10.23 2.70
CA THR A 100 0.63 9.29 3.49
C THR A 100 -0.19 8.05 3.77
N TYR A 101 0.38 6.89 3.51
CA TYR A 101 -0.27 5.60 3.68
C TYR A 101 0.65 4.60 4.37
N GLN A 102 0.08 3.71 5.15
CA GLN A 102 0.79 2.57 5.72
C GLN A 102 0.36 1.29 5.03
N VAL A 103 1.34 0.50 4.62
CA VAL A 103 1.13 -0.82 4.01
C VAL A 103 1.48 -1.88 5.05
N SER A 104 0.51 -2.72 5.40
CA SER A 104 0.78 -3.94 6.18
C SER A 104 1.13 -5.07 5.21
N THR A 105 2.28 -5.69 5.42
CA THR A 105 2.75 -6.82 4.62
C THR A 105 2.54 -8.13 5.39
N ILE A 106 2.23 -9.20 4.67
CA ILE A 106 2.06 -10.56 5.21
C ILE A 106 3.39 -11.06 5.73
N LEU A 107 4.46 -10.92 4.93
CA LEU A 107 5.84 -11.22 5.33
C LEU A 107 6.23 -10.37 6.54
N GLY A 108 5.76 -9.12 6.61
CA GLY A 108 6.02 -8.27 7.76
C GLY A 108 5.35 -8.75 9.04
N SER A 109 4.11 -9.22 8.92
CA SER A 109 3.37 -9.84 10.02
C SER A 109 4.00 -11.17 10.49
N ILE A 110 4.59 -11.94 9.58
CA ILE A 110 5.31 -13.20 9.88
C ILE A 110 6.65 -12.92 10.58
N LEU A 111 7.36 -11.86 10.19
CA LEU A 111 8.67 -11.49 10.72
C LEU A 111 8.61 -10.54 11.92
N GLY A 112 7.42 -10.09 12.33
CA GLY A 112 7.23 -9.16 13.44
C GLY A 112 7.64 -7.71 13.13
N ILE A 113 7.80 -7.35 11.85
CA ILE A 113 8.03 -5.97 11.42
C ILE A 113 6.69 -5.30 11.19
N SER A 114 6.40 -4.26 12.00
CA SER A 114 5.24 -3.40 11.81
C SER A 114 5.35 -2.70 10.46
N GLY A 115 4.22 -2.56 9.74
CA GLY A 115 4.15 -2.17 8.33
C GLY A 115 5.00 -0.97 7.92
N ILE A 116 5.31 -0.89 6.63
CA ILE A 116 6.16 0.18 6.07
C ILE A 116 5.28 1.41 5.81
N THR A 117 5.65 2.56 6.38
CA THR A 117 5.06 3.86 6.03
C THR A 117 5.61 4.32 4.68
N LEU A 118 4.73 4.56 3.72
CA LEU A 118 5.08 5.09 2.41
C LEU A 118 4.38 6.44 2.17
N HIS A 119 5.07 7.33 1.46
CA HIS A 119 4.56 8.65 1.11
C HIS A 119 4.38 8.74 -0.40
N SER A 120 3.26 9.33 -0.86
CA SER A 120 3.02 9.69 -2.25
C SER A 120 2.60 11.16 -2.33
N ALA A 121 3.19 11.93 -3.26
CA ALA A 121 2.86 13.33 -3.49
C ALA A 121 2.69 13.57 -5.00
N VAL A 122 1.64 14.29 -5.38
CA VAL A 122 1.38 14.70 -6.77
C VAL A 122 1.06 16.21 -6.79
N GLN A 123 1.57 16.91 -7.80
CA GLN A 123 1.36 18.33 -8.03
C GLN A 123 0.53 18.53 -9.31
N ASP A 124 -0.48 19.39 -9.27
CA ASP A 124 -1.35 19.74 -10.40
C ASP A 124 -1.62 21.26 -10.43
N VAL A 125 -2.19 21.80 -11.50
CA VAL A 125 -2.49 23.24 -11.66
C VAL A 125 -3.98 23.51 -11.48
N ILE A 126 -4.34 24.58 -10.74
CA ILE A 126 -5.72 25.03 -10.56
C ILE A 126 -6.20 25.73 -11.84
N PHE A 127 -7.27 25.20 -12.44
CA PHE A 127 -7.99 25.76 -13.58
C PHE A 127 -9.10 26.71 -13.13
#